data_AF-A0A2G3AG98-F1
#
_entry.id   AF-A0A2G3AG98-F1
#
_cell.length_a   1.000
_cell.length_b   1.000
_cell.length_c   1.000
_cell.angle_alpha   90.00
_cell.angle_beta   90.00
_cell.angle_gamma   90.00
#
_symmetry.space_group_name_H-M   'P 1'
#
loop_
_entity.id
_entity.type
_entity.pdbx_description
1 polymer ?
#
loop_
_entity_poly.entity_id
_entity_poly.type
_entity_poly.pdbx_seq_one_letter_code
_entity_poly.pdbx_strand_id
1 'polypeptide(L)'
;MSLFVPPIYSNLISKSPLLERLRLRGCTNFDTLEIDDVNLKYFELHGKSKSISFKNTPMLKKVTLYSVGPLLTDPSPVCSNLTKFFYYMPSLLELSQGGSTLEYLTKRGVPESPPTALSNIKSLSLSSMSLRNVEVILGAVYLITSCPKLQNLTVECVSTLLFSH
;
A
#
# COMPACT_ATOMS: atom_id res chain seq x y z
N MET A 1 6.33 6.21 -24.75
CA MET A 1 5.00 6.34 -25.37
C MET A 1 4.01 6.61 -24.26
N SER A 2 3.51 7.84 -24.20
CA SER A 2 2.80 8.46 -23.08
C SER A 2 1.32 8.11 -23.03
N LEU A 3 0.82 7.78 -21.85
CA LEU A 3 -0.52 8.20 -21.41
C LEU A 3 -0.44 8.55 -19.93
N PHE A 4 -0.05 9.80 -19.70
CA PHE A 4 -0.23 10.50 -18.45
C PHE A 4 -1.73 10.67 -18.25
N VAL A 5 -2.33 9.93 -17.32
CA VAL A 5 -3.75 10.11 -17.03
C VAL A 5 -4.13 10.13 -15.54
N PRO A 6 -3.47 10.94 -14.68
CA PRO A 6 -4.05 11.27 -13.38
C PRO A 6 -5.48 11.83 -13.45
N PRO A 7 -5.88 12.70 -14.40
CA PRO A 7 -7.20 13.33 -14.38
C PRO A 7 -8.37 12.38 -14.65
N ILE A 8 -8.17 11.30 -15.41
CA ILE A 8 -9.31 10.42 -15.77
C ILE A 8 -9.73 9.58 -14.57
N TYR A 9 -8.80 9.17 -13.70
CA TYR A 9 -9.15 8.36 -12.52
C TYR A 9 -9.81 9.19 -11.41
N SER A 10 -9.32 10.40 -11.14
CA SER A 10 -10.00 11.31 -10.22
C SER A 10 -11.40 11.65 -10.73
N ASN A 11 -11.56 11.84 -12.05
CA ASN A 11 -12.86 12.05 -12.69
C ASN A 11 -13.77 10.80 -12.56
N LEU A 12 -13.23 9.59 -12.70
CA LEU A 12 -13.96 8.32 -12.55
C LEU A 12 -14.52 8.15 -11.14
N ILE A 13 -13.70 8.44 -10.12
CA ILE A 13 -14.10 8.39 -8.72
C ILE A 13 -15.15 9.47 -8.43
N SER A 14 -14.88 10.73 -8.80
CA SER A 14 -15.78 11.86 -8.53
C SER A 14 -17.17 11.72 -9.18
N LYS A 15 -17.27 11.03 -10.32
CA LYS A 15 -18.53 10.80 -11.03
C LYS A 15 -19.28 9.55 -10.58
N SER A 16 -18.70 8.78 -9.66
CA SER A 16 -19.25 7.50 -9.20
C SER A 16 -19.48 7.53 -7.68
N PRO A 17 -20.44 8.34 -7.17
CA PRO A 17 -20.59 8.56 -5.73
C PRO A 17 -20.97 7.30 -4.93
N LEU A 18 -21.37 6.22 -5.59
CA LEU A 18 -21.73 4.94 -4.97
C LEU A 18 -20.60 3.88 -5.10
N LEU A 19 -19.40 4.28 -5.53
CA LEU A 19 -18.31 3.35 -5.78
C LEU A 19 -17.73 2.78 -4.48
N GLU A 20 -18.06 1.53 -4.18
CA GLU A 20 -17.53 0.87 -2.98
C GLU A 20 -16.23 0.08 -3.25
N ARG A 21 -15.94 -0.24 -4.52
CA ARG A 21 -14.84 -1.11 -4.93
C ARG A 21 -14.10 -0.55 -6.13
N LEU A 22 -12.81 -0.28 -5.97
CA LEU A 22 -11.93 0.15 -7.06
C LEU A 22 -10.80 -0.87 -7.22
N ARG A 23 -10.67 -1.42 -8.42
CA ARG A 23 -9.57 -2.31 -8.81
C ARG A 23 -8.87 -1.75 -10.03
N LEU A 24 -7.59 -1.48 -9.90
CA LEU A 24 -6.73 -1.01 -10.96
C LEU A 24 -5.72 -2.11 -11.29
N ARG A 25 -5.83 -2.70 -12.48
CA ARG A 25 -4.99 -3.82 -12.92
C ARG A 25 -4.29 -3.48 -14.23
N GLY A 26 -3.02 -3.86 -14.34
CA GLY A 26 -2.20 -3.59 -15.53
C GLY A 26 -1.87 -2.11 -15.72
N CYS A 27 -2.15 -1.27 -14.72
CA CYS A 27 -1.91 0.15 -14.80
C CYS A 27 -0.42 0.43 -14.50
N THR A 28 0.27 1.06 -15.44
CA THR A 28 1.71 1.35 -15.33
C THR A 28 1.96 2.84 -15.51
N ASN A 29 3.04 3.35 -14.91
CA ASN A 29 3.53 4.73 -15.05
C ASN A 29 2.66 5.82 -14.39
N PHE A 30 2.10 5.54 -13.21
CA PHE A 30 1.52 6.62 -12.41
C PHE A 30 2.59 7.43 -11.70
N ASP A 31 2.52 8.76 -11.82
CA ASP A 31 3.34 9.66 -11.01
C ASP A 31 2.79 9.80 -9.60
N THR A 32 1.48 9.95 -9.45
CA THR A 32 0.83 9.95 -8.14
C THR A 32 -0.59 9.46 -8.30
N LEU A 33 -0.99 8.52 -7.46
CA LEU A 33 -2.36 8.03 -7.36
C LEU A 33 -2.96 8.55 -6.06
N GLU A 34 -3.88 9.49 -6.17
CA GLU A 34 -4.62 10.04 -5.03
C GLU A 34 -6.02 9.44 -5.00
N ILE A 35 -6.40 8.87 -3.86
CA ILE A 35 -7.73 8.30 -3.62
C ILE A 35 -8.45 9.19 -2.60
N ASP A 36 -9.55 9.79 -3.03
CA ASP A 36 -10.43 10.67 -2.25
C ASP A 36 -11.87 10.24 -2.50
N ASP A 37 -12.34 9.30 -1.68
CA ASP A 37 -13.67 8.69 -1.82
C ASP A 37 -14.15 8.17 -0.46
N VAL A 38 -15.19 8.82 0.06
CA VAL A 38 -15.77 8.50 1.37
C VAL A 38 -16.50 7.17 1.43
N ASN A 39 -16.95 6.65 0.29
CA ASN A 39 -17.76 5.43 0.19
C ASN A 39 -16.92 4.21 -0.20
N LEU A 40 -15.66 4.41 -0.62
CA LEU A 40 -14.78 3.33 -1.00
C LEU A 40 -14.47 2.39 0.17
N LYS A 41 -14.80 1.12 0.00
CA LYS A 41 -14.60 0.05 1.00
C LYS A 41 -13.45 -0.88 0.64
N TYR A 42 -13.14 -1.03 -0.65
CA TYR A 42 -12.12 -1.94 -1.14
C TYR A 42 -11.28 -1.28 -2.23
N PHE A 43 -9.96 -1.29 -2.04
CA PHE A 43 -9.01 -0.79 -3.01
C PHE A 43 -7.99 -1.86 -3.37
N GLU A 44 -7.78 -2.05 -4.67
CA GLU A 44 -6.78 -2.97 -5.20
C GLU A 44 -5.98 -2.28 -6.31
N LEU A 45 -4.65 -2.32 -6.18
CA LEU A 45 -3.73 -1.92 -7.24
C LEU A 45 -2.80 -3.08 -7.58
N HIS A 46 -2.88 -3.54 -8.82
CA HIS A 46 -1.88 -4.35 -9.49
C HIS A 46 -1.23 -3.49 -10.57
N GLY A 47 -0.14 -2.82 -10.23
CA GLY A 47 0.46 -1.83 -11.11
C GLY A 47 1.57 -1.04 -10.46
N LYS A 48 2.27 -0.24 -11.26
CA LYS A 48 3.39 0.60 -10.80
C LYS A 48 2.94 2.05 -10.64
N SER A 49 3.09 2.57 -9.43
CA SER A 49 2.97 3.99 -9.13
C SER A 49 4.22 4.49 -8.41
N LYS A 50 4.62 5.72 -8.72
CA LYS A 50 5.63 6.45 -7.97
C LYS A 50 5.14 6.71 -6.55
N SER A 51 3.94 7.25 -6.37
CA SER A 51 3.33 7.42 -5.04
C SER A 51 1.84 7.10 -5.01
N ILE A 52 1.35 6.68 -3.84
CA ILE A 52 -0.07 6.42 -3.58
C ILE A 52 -0.44 7.15 -2.30
N SER A 53 -1.54 7.90 -2.30
CA SER A 53 -2.05 8.57 -1.11
C SER A 53 -3.56 8.43 -0.98
N PHE A 54 -4.03 8.14 0.22
CA PHE A 54 -5.44 8.17 0.57
C PHE A 54 -5.69 9.50 1.29
N LYS A 55 -6.63 10.32 0.81
CA LYS A 55 -6.91 11.65 1.38
C LYS A 55 -8.14 11.67 2.29
N ASN A 56 -9.16 10.90 1.94
CA ASN A 56 -10.40 10.82 2.72
C ASN A 56 -11.11 9.51 2.38
N THR A 57 -10.72 8.44 3.06
CA THR A 57 -11.25 7.09 2.83
C THR A 57 -11.68 6.42 4.14
N PRO A 58 -12.58 7.04 4.92
CA PRO A 58 -12.96 6.56 6.25
C PRO A 58 -13.59 5.16 6.23
N MET A 59 -14.22 4.77 5.12
CA MET A 59 -14.89 3.47 4.95
C MET A 59 -13.98 2.37 4.39
N LEU A 60 -12.71 2.65 4.11
CA LEU A 60 -11.81 1.71 3.46
C LEU A 60 -11.43 0.57 4.41
N LYS A 61 -11.93 -0.63 4.11
CA LYS A 61 -11.76 -1.84 4.93
C LYS A 61 -10.64 -2.75 4.44
N LYS A 62 -10.38 -2.74 3.13
CA LYS A 62 -9.39 -3.60 2.49
C LYS A 62 -8.53 -2.83 1.51
N VAL A 63 -7.22 -2.97 1.68
CA VAL A 63 -6.20 -2.45 0.77
C VAL A 63 -5.33 -3.59 0.28
N THR A 64 -5.14 -3.64 -1.04
CA THR A 64 -4.33 -4.66 -1.69
C THR A 64 -3.39 -3.99 -2.69
N LEU A 65 -2.08 -4.10 -2.46
CA LEU A 65 -1.03 -3.43 -3.22
C LEU A 65 -0.02 -4.45 -3.76
N TYR A 66 -0.21 -4.86 -5.01
CA TYR A 66 0.74 -5.73 -5.70
C TYR A 66 1.58 -4.93 -6.69
N SER A 67 2.90 -4.97 -6.49
CA SER A 67 3.93 -4.37 -7.36
C SER A 67 4.04 -2.84 -7.35
N VAL A 68 4.07 -2.22 -6.17
CA VAL A 68 4.58 -0.84 -6.03
C VAL A 68 6.11 -0.90 -6.08
N GLY A 69 6.67 -0.98 -7.29
CA GLY A 69 8.12 -0.96 -7.52
C GLY A 69 8.66 0.47 -7.69
N PRO A 70 9.97 0.70 -7.48
CA PRO A 70 10.54 2.03 -7.58
C PRO A 70 10.55 2.46 -9.04
N LEU A 71 9.66 3.37 -9.40
CA LEU A 71 9.94 4.34 -10.47
C LEU A 71 10.56 5.63 -9.90
N LEU A 72 11.07 5.57 -8.66
CA LEU A 72 11.46 6.74 -7.89
C LEU A 72 12.94 6.75 -7.50
N THR A 73 13.69 7.51 -8.30
CA THR A 73 14.81 8.32 -7.82
C THR A 73 14.36 9.56 -7.06
N ASP A 74 13.05 9.86 -6.96
CA ASP A 74 12.58 11.13 -6.42
C ASP A 74 11.48 10.97 -5.34
N PRO A 75 11.71 11.34 -4.07
CA PRO A 75 10.72 11.17 -3.01
C PRO A 75 9.58 12.19 -3.17
N SER A 76 8.43 11.76 -3.70
CA SER A 76 7.19 12.52 -3.55
C SER A 76 6.84 12.67 -2.05
N PRO A 77 6.62 13.89 -1.53
CA PRO A 77 6.49 14.17 -0.09
C PRO A 77 5.15 13.75 0.54
N VAL A 78 4.19 13.27 -0.26
CA VAL A 78 2.76 13.22 0.13
C VAL A 78 2.40 11.94 0.90
N CYS A 79 3.04 10.79 0.62
CA CYS A 79 2.84 9.52 1.36
C CYS A 79 4.15 8.71 1.46
N SER A 80 5.23 9.36 1.90
CA SER A 80 6.56 8.76 1.96
C SER A 80 6.85 8.00 3.27
N ASN A 81 5.84 7.72 4.11
CA ASN A 81 6.01 6.96 5.35
C ASN A 81 4.71 6.29 5.82
N LEU A 82 4.85 5.33 6.73
CA LEU A 82 3.75 4.56 7.32
C LEU A 82 2.68 5.44 7.97
N THR A 83 3.06 6.48 8.74
CA THR A 83 2.09 7.33 9.44
C THR A 83 1.11 8.00 8.47
N LYS A 84 1.62 8.67 7.43
CA LYS A 84 0.78 9.33 6.44
C LYS A 84 -0.06 8.34 5.64
N PHE A 85 0.51 7.18 5.32
CA PHE A 85 -0.21 6.14 4.60
C PHE A 85 -1.45 5.69 5.37
N PHE A 86 -1.34 5.39 6.66
CA PHE A 86 -2.45 4.85 7.46
C PHE A 86 -3.43 5.90 8.03
N TYR A 87 -3.08 7.19 8.01
CA TYR A 87 -3.84 8.25 8.68
C TYR A 87 -5.32 8.33 8.24
N TYR A 88 -5.61 8.15 6.96
CA TYR A 88 -6.94 8.36 6.38
C TYR A 88 -7.79 7.08 6.23
N MET A 89 -7.41 5.99 6.91
CA MET A 89 -8.09 4.69 6.83
C MET A 89 -8.40 4.08 8.21
N PRO A 90 -9.18 4.77 9.07
CA PRO A 90 -9.47 4.30 10.43
C PRO A 90 -10.20 2.94 10.47
N SER A 91 -10.93 2.58 9.40
CA SER A 91 -11.71 1.34 9.31
C SER A 91 -10.96 0.16 8.67
N LEU A 92 -9.63 0.26 8.49
CA LEU A 92 -8.85 -0.78 7.82
C LEU A 92 -8.86 -2.09 8.62
N LEU A 93 -9.25 -3.19 7.95
CA LEU A 93 -9.32 -4.54 8.53
C LEU A 93 -8.36 -5.51 7.84
N GLU A 94 -8.12 -5.32 6.56
CA GLU A 94 -7.31 -6.22 5.73
C GLU A 94 -6.27 -5.43 4.94
N LEU A 95 -5.00 -5.81 5.09
CA LEU A 95 -3.90 -5.26 4.32
C LEU A 95 -3.16 -6.40 3.61
N SER A 96 -3.02 -6.28 2.29
CA SER A 96 -2.12 -7.11 1.50
C SER A 96 -1.15 -6.22 0.73
N GLN A 97 0.15 -6.48 0.86
CA GLN A 97 1.17 -5.73 0.14
C GLN A 97 2.41 -6.56 -0.18
N GLY A 98 3.20 -6.09 -1.14
CA GLY A 98 4.50 -6.67 -1.49
C GLY A 98 5.68 -6.07 -0.72
N GLY A 99 6.80 -6.78 -0.68
CA GLY A 99 8.04 -6.31 -0.05
C GLY A 99 8.56 -4.96 -0.61
N SER A 100 8.40 -4.70 -1.90
CA SER A 100 8.78 -3.41 -2.52
C SER A 100 7.91 -2.25 -2.06
N THR A 101 6.61 -2.46 -1.87
CA THR A 101 5.72 -1.46 -1.25
C THR A 101 6.18 -1.15 0.16
N LEU A 102 6.54 -2.19 0.91
CA LEU A 102 6.96 -2.04 2.30
C LEU A 102 8.28 -1.30 2.41
N GLU A 103 9.28 -1.65 1.61
CA GLU A 103 10.57 -0.94 1.48
C GLU A 103 10.35 0.56 1.22
N TYR A 104 9.46 0.90 0.29
CA TYR A 104 9.11 2.29 0.01
C TYR A 104 8.50 3.00 1.24
N LEU A 105 7.58 2.36 1.94
CA LEU A 105 6.91 2.94 3.11
C LEU A 105 7.83 3.05 4.34
N THR A 106 8.85 2.20 4.44
CA THR A 106 9.82 2.19 5.56
C THR A 106 11.11 2.93 5.26
N LYS A 107 11.27 3.49 4.05
CA LYS A 107 12.46 4.26 3.64
C LYS A 107 12.83 5.41 4.58
N ARG A 108 11.87 5.94 5.35
CA ARG A 108 12.09 7.00 6.37
C ARG A 108 12.09 6.46 7.80
N GLY A 109 12.25 5.15 7.97
CA GLY A 109 12.11 4.45 9.24
C GLY A 109 10.66 4.10 9.58
N VAL A 110 10.49 3.40 10.70
CA VAL A 110 9.19 3.08 11.29
C VAL A 110 8.86 4.08 12.41
N PRO A 111 7.61 4.51 12.58
CA PRO A 111 7.26 5.45 13.62
C PRO A 111 7.25 4.78 15.00
N GLU A 112 7.67 5.51 16.05
CA GLU A 112 7.74 5.01 17.43
C GLU A 112 6.39 4.48 17.92
N SER A 113 5.31 5.20 17.61
CA SER A 113 3.94 4.79 17.93
C SER A 113 3.21 4.25 16.68
N PRO A 114 2.59 3.06 16.76
CA PRO A 114 1.75 2.52 15.69
C PRO A 114 0.61 3.45 15.28
N PRO A 115 0.39 3.68 13.96
CA PRO A 115 -0.82 4.33 13.48
C PRO A 115 -2.09 3.61 13.96
N THR A 116 -3.10 4.37 14.38
CA THR A 116 -4.34 3.82 14.96
C THR A 116 -5.05 2.82 14.03
N ALA A 117 -4.95 2.99 12.71
CA ALA A 117 -5.53 2.06 11.75
C ALA A 117 -5.00 0.62 11.91
N LEU A 118 -3.73 0.44 12.31
CA LEU A 118 -3.14 -0.88 12.51
C LEU A 118 -3.81 -1.65 13.67
N SER A 119 -4.37 -0.93 14.66
CA SER A 119 -5.06 -1.54 15.81
C SER A 119 -6.34 -2.32 15.44
N ASN A 120 -6.86 -2.12 14.23
CA ASN A 120 -8.08 -2.76 13.74
C ASN A 120 -7.83 -3.89 12.73
N ILE A 121 -6.60 -4.04 12.24
CA ILE A 121 -6.25 -5.04 11.24
C ILE A 121 -6.42 -6.45 11.82
N LYS A 122 -7.17 -7.28 11.09
CA LYS A 122 -7.41 -8.70 11.39
C LYS A 122 -6.71 -9.63 10.40
N SER A 123 -6.39 -9.15 9.21
CA SER A 123 -5.69 -9.93 8.18
C SER A 123 -4.53 -9.13 7.59
N LEU A 124 -3.33 -9.70 7.64
CA LEU A 124 -2.12 -9.14 7.06
C LEU A 124 -1.48 -10.16 6.11
N SER A 125 -1.29 -9.76 4.86
CA SER A 125 -0.61 -10.55 3.84
C SER A 125 0.61 -9.77 3.33
N LEU A 126 1.79 -10.33 3.55
CA LEU A 126 3.07 -9.80 3.09
C LEU A 126 3.62 -10.74 2.04
N SER A 127 3.68 -10.29 0.80
CA SER A 127 4.13 -11.08 -0.34
C SER A 127 5.47 -10.60 -0.87
N SER A 128 6.17 -11.45 -1.62
CA SER A 128 7.45 -11.08 -2.24
C SER A 128 8.48 -10.48 -1.27
N MET A 129 8.58 -11.05 -0.07
CA MET A 129 9.46 -10.54 0.99
C MET A 129 10.92 -10.96 0.75
N SER A 130 11.83 -9.99 0.69
CA SER A 130 13.27 -10.27 0.59
C SER A 130 13.90 -10.33 1.98
N LEU A 131 14.29 -11.53 2.43
CA LEU A 131 14.99 -11.73 3.70
C LEU A 131 16.44 -11.20 3.70
N ARG A 132 16.92 -10.70 2.56
CA ARG A 132 18.22 -10.01 2.46
C ARG A 132 18.10 -8.50 2.71
N ASN A 133 16.88 -7.95 2.65
CA ASN A 133 16.64 -6.52 2.86
C ASN A 133 16.20 -6.29 4.31
N VAL A 134 17.09 -5.69 5.11
CA VAL A 134 16.85 -5.41 6.53
C VAL A 134 15.69 -4.43 6.72
N GLU A 135 15.52 -3.43 5.85
CA GLU A 135 14.42 -2.46 5.94
C GLU A 135 13.06 -3.12 5.72
N VAL A 136 12.99 -4.08 4.79
CA VAL A 136 11.81 -4.90 4.54
C VAL A 136 11.51 -5.79 5.74
N ILE A 137 12.52 -6.41 6.34
CA ILE A 137 12.37 -7.24 7.54
C ILE A 137 11.86 -6.39 8.72
N LEU A 138 12.50 -5.25 9.00
CA LEU A 138 12.11 -4.37 10.10
C LEU A 138 10.70 -3.82 9.89
N GLY A 139 10.35 -3.42 8.67
CA GLY A 139 8.99 -3.02 8.33
C GLY A 139 7.96 -4.13 8.54
N ALA A 140 8.32 -5.37 8.23
CA ALA A 140 7.43 -6.52 8.38
C ALA A 140 7.18 -6.82 9.85
N VAL A 141 8.26 -6.90 10.63
CA VAL A 141 8.19 -7.06 12.09
C VAL A 141 7.34 -5.97 12.70
N TYR A 142 7.60 -4.71 12.34
CA TYR A 142 6.84 -3.56 12.81
C TYR A 142 5.33 -3.70 12.54
N LEU A 143 4.94 -4.04 11.30
CA LEU A 143 3.53 -4.21 10.97
C LEU A 143 2.88 -5.35 11.76
N ILE A 144 3.56 -6.49 11.87
CA ILE A 144 3.07 -7.66 12.59
C ILE A 144 2.84 -7.31 14.07
N THR A 145 3.84 -6.67 14.72
CA THR A 145 3.76 -6.32 16.14
C THR A 145 2.81 -5.16 16.43
N SER A 146 2.49 -4.35 15.42
CA SER A 146 1.58 -3.20 15.53
C SER A 146 0.09 -3.56 15.37
N CYS A 147 -0.23 -4.82 15.06
CA CYS A 147 -1.59 -5.29 14.82
C CYS A 147 -2.09 -6.20 15.97
N PRO A 148 -2.52 -5.67 17.13
CA PRO A 148 -2.92 -6.47 18.30
C PRO A 148 -4.17 -7.34 18.07
N LYS A 149 -4.98 -7.05 17.04
CA LYS A 149 -6.18 -7.82 16.68
C LYS A 149 -5.94 -8.78 15.50
N LEU A 150 -4.68 -9.00 15.11
CA LEU A 150 -4.34 -9.83 13.97
C LEU A 150 -4.80 -11.28 14.19
N GLN A 151 -5.58 -11.81 13.24
CA GLN A 151 -6.13 -13.17 13.27
C GLN A 151 -5.53 -14.03 12.15
N ASN A 152 -5.25 -13.42 11.00
CA ASN A 152 -4.71 -14.10 9.83
C ASN A 152 -3.42 -13.42 9.41
N LEU A 153 -2.35 -14.20 9.29
CA LEU A 153 -1.05 -13.73 8.83
C LEU A 153 -0.57 -14.65 7.70
N THR A 154 -0.19 -14.05 6.58
CA THR A 154 0.51 -14.73 5.49
C THR A 154 1.80 -13.98 5.20
N VAL A 155 2.92 -14.71 5.18
CA VAL A 155 4.23 -14.19 4.80
C VAL A 155 4.81 -15.09 3.72
N GLU A 156 4.99 -14.54 2.53
CA GLU A 156 5.59 -15.21 1.39
C GLU A 156 6.92 -14.54 1.04
N CYS A 157 8.01 -15.29 1.18
CA CYS A 157 9.36 -14.84 0.91
C CYS A 157 9.81 -15.22 -0.51
N VAL A 158 10.62 -14.37 -1.13
CA VAL A 158 11.28 -14.72 -2.40
C VAL A 158 12.62 -15.39 -2.09
N SER A 159 12.80 -16.63 -2.51
CA SER A 159 14.09 -17.32 -2.45
C SER A 159 14.93 -16.93 -3.67
N THR A 160 16.08 -16.29 -3.46
CA THR A 160 17.03 -15.98 -4.55
C THR A 160 17.96 -17.16 -4.89
N LEU A 161 17.51 -18.42 -4.72
CA LEU A 161 18.35 -19.61 -4.96
C LEU A 161 18.16 -20.24 -6.35
N LEU A 162 17.65 -19.50 -7.34
CA LEU A 162 17.54 -20.01 -8.71
C LEU A 162 18.06 -18.95 -9.68
N PHE A 163 19.38 -18.79 -9.77
CA PHE A 163 20.15 -18.46 -10.99
C PHE A 163 21.64 -18.53 -10.63
N SER A 164 22.16 -19.73 -10.39
CA SER A 164 23.58 -20.02 -10.56
C SER A 164 23.69 -20.83 -11.86
N HIS A 165 23.97 -20.14 -12.97
CA HIS A 165 24.49 -20.73 -14.19
C HIS A 165 26.02 -20.61 -14.17
#